data_AF-A0A1J4XVD2-F1
#
_entry.id   AF-A0A1J4XVD2-F1
#
_cell.length_a   1.000
_cell.length_b   1.000
_cell.length_c   1.000
_cell.angle_alpha   90.00
_cell.angle_beta   90.00
_cell.angle_gamma   90.00
#
_symmetry.space_group_name_H-M   'P 1'
#
loop_
_entity.id
_entity.type
_entity.pdbx_description
1 polymer ?
#
loop_
_entity_poly.entity_id
_entity_poly.type
_entity_poly.pdbx_seq_one_letter_code
_entity_poly.pdbx_strand_id
1 'polypeptide(L)' 'MNNCALIYRIYDDQEEKHYLSSVLDHKKLEEIVEEYKLNNENVYAKEFISHLSKFDPEAHEVEVRDFYF' A
#
# COMPACT_ATOMS: atom_id res chain seq x y z
N MET A 1 -5.70 18.27 -12.16
CA MET A 1 -6.60 17.97 -11.03
C MET A 1 -5.69 17.54 -9.89
N ASN A 2 -5.80 18.13 -8.69
CA ASN A 2 -5.06 17.62 -7.54
C ASN A 2 -5.65 16.25 -7.20
N ASN A 3 -4.93 15.17 -7.49
CA ASN A 3 -5.30 13.86 -7.00
C ASN A 3 -5.08 13.86 -5.49
N CYS A 4 -6.15 13.73 -4.72
CA CYS A 4 -6.03 13.49 -3.28
C CYS A 4 -5.53 12.06 -3.09
N ALA A 5 -4.33 11.90 -2.56
CA ALA A 5 -3.82 10.60 -2.17
C ALA A 5 -4.59 10.07 -0.95
N LEU A 6 -4.94 8.79 -1.00
CA LEU A 6 -5.56 8.04 0.10
C LEU A 6 -4.46 7.32 0.88
N ILE A 7 -4.65 7.23 2.20
CA ILE A 7 -3.75 6.49 3.08
C ILE A 7 -4.39 5.17 3.47
N TYR A 8 -3.71 4.07 3.15
CA TYR A 8 -4.13 2.71 3.44
C TYR A 8 -3.24 2.13 4.53
N ARG A 9 -3.85 1.34 5.42
CA ARG A 9 -3.13 0.53 6.41
C ARG A 9 -3.08 -0.91 5.93
N ILE A 10 -1.89 -1.50 5.90
CA ILE A 10 -1.68 -2.90 5.58
C ILE A 10 -0.91 -3.60 6.70
N TYR A 11 -1.10 -4.91 6.80
CA TYR A 11 -0.25 -5.80 7.57
C TYR A 11 0.43 -6.74 6.58
N ASP A 12 1.72 -6.94 6.75
CA ASP A 12 2.47 -7.90 5.97
C ASP A 12 2.50 -9.27 6.66
N ASP A 13 3.14 -10.26 6.04
CA ASP A 13 3.17 -11.63 6.60
C ASP A 13 4.04 -11.77 7.86
N GLN A 14 4.77 -10.72 8.25
CA GLN A 14 5.46 -10.65 9.55
C GLN A 14 4.59 -10.01 10.63
N GLU A 15 3.30 -9.75 10.32
CA GLU A 15 2.37 -8.99 11.15
C GLU A 15 2.85 -7.55 11.41
N GLU A 16 3.77 -7.03 10.59
CA GLU A 16 4.24 -5.65 10.70
C GLU A 16 3.21 -4.70 10.10
N LYS A 17 2.96 -3.59 10.79
CA LYS A 17 1.98 -2.58 10.38
C LYS A 17 2.65 -1.53 9.51
N HIS A 18 2.14 -1.35 8.29
CA HIS A 18 2.61 -0.33 7.37
C HIS A 18 1.47 0.59 6.93
N TYR A 19 1.83 1.79 6.48
CA TYR A 19 0.92 2.71 5.84
C TYR A 19 1.44 3.07 4.46
N LEU A 20 0.52 3.15 3.50
CA LEU A 20 0.80 3.38 2.10
C LEU A 20 -0.05 4.54 1.60
N SER A 21 0.57 5.50 0.93
CA SER A 21 -0.10 6.54 0.16
C SER A 21 -0.29 6.06 -1.27
N SER A 22 -1.49 6.21 -1.83
CA SER A 22 -1.76 5.94 -3.24
C SER A 22 -2.91 6.80 -3.77
N VAL A 23 -2.88 7.15 -5.06
CA VAL A 23 -3.99 7.83 -5.75
C VAL A 23 -5.06 6.85 -6.25
N LEU A 24 -4.81 5.55 -6.15
CA LEU A 24 -5.77 4.52 -6.52
C LEU A 24 -6.92 4.47 -5.53
N ASP A 25 -8.12 4.24 -6.03
CA ASP A 25 -9.27 3.97 -5.18
C ASP A 25 -9.16 2.58 -4.53
N HIS A 26 -9.99 2.37 -3.51
CA HIS A 26 -9.97 1.15 -2.70
C HIS A 26 -10.20 -0.12 -3.53
N LYS A 27 -11.12 -0.07 -4.50
CA LYS A 27 -11.46 -1.23 -5.33
C LYS A 27 -10.26 -1.62 -6.19
N LYS A 28 -9.60 -0.64 -6.82
CA LYS A 28 -8.45 -0.92 -7.66
C LYS A 28 -7.27 -1.45 -6.84
N LEU A 29 -7.09 -0.92 -5.65
CA LEU A 29 -6.06 -1.40 -4.74
C LEU A 29 -6.31 -2.86 -4.29
N GLU A 30 -7.55 -3.22 -3.96
CA GLU A 30 -7.91 -4.61 -3.62
C GLU A 30 -7.64 -5.58 -4.78
N GLU A 31 -8.01 -5.22 -6.02
CA GLU A 31 -7.70 -6.04 -7.20
C GLU A 31 -6.20 -6.33 -7.32
N ILE A 32 -5.36 -5.31 -7.11
CA ILE A 32 -3.90 -5.43 -7.18
C ILE A 32 -3.35 -6.26 -6.02
N VAL A 33 -3.90 -6.09 -4.81
CA VAL A 33 -3.51 -6.89 -3.64
C VAL A 33 -3.80 -8.38 -3.86
N GLU A 34 -4.99 -8.70 -4.37
CA GLU A 34 -5.36 -10.10 -4.66
C GLU A 34 -4.52 -10.70 -5.79
N GLU A 35 -4.27 -9.94 -6.86
CA GLU A 35 -3.33 -10.35 -7.92
C GLU A 35 -1.93 -10.61 -7.37
N TYR A 36 -1.46 -9.74 -6.48
CA TYR A 36 -0.14 -9.88 -5.87
C TYR A 36 -0.05 -11.14 -5.00
N LYS A 37 -1.06 -11.41 -4.16
CA LYS A 37 -1.12 -12.62 -3.31
C LYS A 37 -1.15 -13.91 -4.11
N LEU A 38 -1.81 -13.93 -5.26
CA LEU A 38 -1.86 -15.13 -6.12
C LEU A 38 -0.49 -15.51 -6.70
N ASN A 39 0.41 -14.52 -6.85
CA ASN A 39 1.71 -14.70 -7.49
C ASN A 39 2.88 -14.78 -6.51
N ASN A 40 2.65 -14.59 -5.20
CA ASN A 40 3.69 -14.56 -4.19
C ASN A 40 3.29 -15.44 -3.00
N GLU A 41 4.19 -16.31 -2.56
CA GLU A 41 3.96 -17.15 -1.38
C GLU A 41 3.93 -16.33 -0.09
N ASN A 42 4.70 -15.23 -0.05
CA ASN A 42 4.71 -14.28 1.05
C ASN A 42 4.47 -12.85 0.53
N VAL A 43 3.83 -12.02 1.35
CA VAL A 43 3.56 -10.61 1.10
C VAL A 43 4.34 -9.75 2.09
N TYR A 44 5.41 -9.12 1.62
CA TYR A 44 6.16 -8.12 2.37
C TYR A 44 5.81 -6.72 1.89
N ALA A 45 5.61 -5.77 2.82
CA ALA A 45 5.12 -4.44 2.47
C ALA A 45 6.02 -3.71 1.46
N LYS A 46 7.35 -3.75 1.63
CA LYS A 46 8.29 -3.10 0.71
C LYS A 46 8.21 -3.65 -0.72
N GLU A 47 8.06 -4.96 -0.85
CA GLU A 47 7.97 -5.62 -2.15
C GLU A 47 6.63 -5.32 -2.82
N PHE A 48 5.54 -5.33 -2.04
CA PHE A 48 4.22 -4.94 -2.51
C PHE A 48 4.20 -3.48 -2.98
N ILE A 49 4.80 -2.54 -2.23
CA ILE A 49 4.87 -1.13 -2.62
C ILE A 49 5.68 -0.95 -3.91
N SER A 50 6.80 -1.67 -4.04
CA SER A 50 7.57 -1.67 -5.29
C SER A 50 6.78 -2.29 -6.47
N HIS A 51 5.87 -3.23 -6.21
CA HIS A 51 4.98 -3.76 -7.24
C HIS A 51 3.91 -2.73 -7.62
N LEU A 52 3.36 -2.03 -6.64
CA LEU A 52 2.32 -1.03 -6.82
C LEU A 52 2.78 0.16 -7.67
N SER A 53 4.08 0.50 -7.65
CA SER A 53 4.64 1.58 -8.46
C SER A 53 4.46 1.40 -9.97
N LYS A 54 4.13 0.19 -10.43
CA LYS A 54 3.78 -0.10 -11.83
C LYS A 54 2.41 0.44 -12.23
N PHE A 55 1.50 0.58 -11.26
CA PHE A 55 0.12 1.05 -11.44
C PHE A 55 -0.05 2.48 -10.95
N ASP A 56 0.67 2.85 -9.89
CA ASP A 56 0.69 4.17 -9.30
C ASP A 56 2.14 4.61 -9.03
N PRO A 57 2.77 5.36 -9.96
CA PRO A 57 4.15 5.84 -9.78
C PRO A 57 4.36 6.76 -8.58
N GLU A 58 3.30 7.31 -7.99
CA GLU A 58 3.36 8.18 -6.80
C GLU A 58 3.17 7.39 -5.50
N ALA A 59 2.91 6.07 -5.58
CA ALA A 59 2.72 5.23 -4.41
C ALA A 59 4.01 5.11 -3.58
N HIS A 60 3.88 5.33 -2.28
CA HIS A 60 5.00 5.24 -1.34
C HIS A 60 4.54 4.92 0.08
N GLU A 61 5.44 4.31 0.86
CA GLU A 61 5.24 4.11 2.29
C GLU A 61 5.22 5.45 3.02
N VAL A 62 4.32 5.60 3.98
CA VAL A 62 4.22 6.79 4.83
C VAL A 62 4.34 6.42 6.30
N GLU A 63 5.01 7.29 7.06
CA GLU A 63 5.07 7.16 8.51
C GLU A 63 3.91 7.95 9.14
N VAL A 64 2.99 7.26 9.82
CA VAL A 64 1.92 7.90 10.58
C VAL A 64 2.38 8.02 12.04
N ARG A 65 2.51 9.26 12.52
CA ARG A 65 2.85 9.55 13.92
C ARG A 65 1.62 10.08 14.65
N ASP A 66 1.27 9.41 15.73
CA ASP A 66 0.26 9.91 16.67
C ASP A 66 0.92 10.94 17.59
N PHE A 67 0.45 12.19 17.53
CA PHE A 67 0.84 13.22 18.50
C PHE A 67 -0.17 13.22 19.65
N TYR A 68 0.21 12.62 20.77
CA TYR A 68 -0.52 12.76 22.03
C TYR A 68 0.03 14.00 22.76
N PHE A 69 -0.81 15.03 22.89
CA PHE A 69 -0.53 16.23 23.70
C PHE A 69 -1.12 16.08 25.10
#